data_AF-A0A0D7X6X8-F1
#
_entry.id   AF-A0A0D7X6X8-F1
#
_cell.length_a   1.000
_cell.length_b   1.000
_cell.length_c   1.000
_cell.angle_alpha   90.00
_cell.angle_beta   90.00
_cell.angle_gamma   90.00
#
_symmetry.space_group_name_H-M   'P 1'
#
loop_
_entity.id
_entity.type
_entity.pdbx_description
1 polymer ?
#
loop_
_entity_poly.entity_id
_entity_poly.type
_entity_poly.pdbx_seq_one_letter_code
_entity_poly.pdbx_strand_id
1 'polypeptide(L)'
;MLDISPEAWRIRNDMQIILNTVERRNEYVSRIVNVNRESRFLLLHQMKDEYLQHDQLTDEHFMQLYSVNPVEALTMYFLQSIDIIAYWEWRDAGGNAEKIIQYKHDEPLMPFIQAIERAEDEAMNMACGC
;
A
#
# COMPACT_ATOMS: atom_id res chain seq x y z
N MET A 1 12.19 -18.38 -7.33
CA MET A 1 11.03 -17.53 -7.00
C MET A 1 10.01 -18.43 -6.32
N LEU A 2 9.59 -18.11 -5.09
CA LEU A 2 8.51 -18.87 -4.46
C LEU A 2 7.22 -18.60 -5.23
N ASP A 3 6.52 -19.65 -5.63
CA ASP A 3 5.27 -19.55 -6.38
C ASP A 3 4.15 -19.15 -5.40
N ILE A 4 4.09 -17.87 -5.08
CA ILE A 4 3.11 -17.30 -4.14
C ILE A 4 1.83 -17.05 -4.93
N SER A 5 0.73 -17.70 -4.52
CA SER A 5 -0.55 -17.50 -5.18
C SER A 5 -1.01 -16.04 -5.11
N PRO A 6 -1.77 -15.53 -6.10
CA PRO A 6 -2.35 -14.19 -6.06
C PRO A 6 -3.19 -13.93 -4.80
N GLU A 7 -3.83 -14.98 -4.27
CA GLU A 7 -4.59 -14.94 -3.03
C GLU A 7 -3.70 -14.67 -1.81
N ALA A 8 -2.54 -15.33 -1.72
CA ALA A 8 -1.58 -15.10 -0.64
C ALA A 8 -1.00 -13.68 -0.68
N TRP A 9 -0.78 -13.13 -1.88
CA TRP A 9 -0.40 -11.72 -2.06
C TRP A 9 -1.46 -10.75 -1.56
N ARG A 10 -2.73 -10.98 -1.91
CA ARG A 10 -3.86 -10.16 -1.44
C ARG A 10 -3.97 -10.18 0.07
N ILE A 11 -3.89 -11.36 0.69
CA ILE A 11 -3.96 -11.50 2.14
C ILE A 11 -2.82 -10.73 2.82
N ARG A 12 -1.59 -10.81 2.29
CA ARG A 12 -0.44 -10.05 2.82
C ARG A 12 -0.69 -8.54 2.76
N ASN A 13 -1.20 -8.03 1.65
CA ASN A 13 -1.48 -6.60 1.48
C ASN A 13 -2.58 -6.12 2.43
N ASP A 14 -3.67 -6.87 2.53
CA ASP A 14 -4.77 -6.57 3.45
C ASP A 14 -4.27 -6.56 4.91
N MET A 15 -3.39 -7.50 5.29
CA MET A 15 -2.75 -7.53 6.61
C MET A 15 -1.85 -6.33 6.88
N GLN A 16 -1.06 -5.86 5.90
CA GLN A 16 -0.17 -4.71 6.09
C GLN A 16 -0.92 -3.42 6.44
N ILE A 17 -2.12 -3.23 5.90
CA ILE A 17 -2.96 -2.06 6.18
C ILE A 17 -3.61 -2.15 7.57
N ILE A 18 -4.12 -3.33 7.92
CA ILE A 18 -4.86 -3.55 9.18
C ILE A 18 -3.92 -3.64 10.39
N LEU A 19 -2.75 -4.25 10.23
CA LEU A 19 -1.80 -4.42 11.34
C LEU A 19 -0.95 -3.17 11.61
N ASN A 20 -1.13 -2.12 10.82
CA ASN A 20 -0.28 -0.92 10.84
C ASN A 20 -0.41 -0.10 12.13
N THR A 21 -1.60 0.01 12.72
CA THR A 21 -1.84 0.82 13.94
C THR A 21 -2.42 -0.03 15.07
N VAL A 22 -2.34 0.47 16.32
CA VAL A 22 -2.94 -0.22 17.48
C VAL A 22 -4.47 -0.25 17.33
N GLU A 23 -5.05 0.84 16.84
CA GLU A 23 -6.47 1.05 16.66
C GLU A 23 -7.06 0.02 15.68
N ARG A 24 -6.47 -0.09 14.48
CA ARG A 24 -6.92 -1.04 13.45
C ARG A 24 -6.77 -2.50 13.87
N ARG A 25 -5.69 -2.81 14.60
CA ARG A 25 -5.49 -4.14 15.20
C ARG A 25 -6.57 -4.47 16.23
N ASN A 26 -6.87 -3.53 17.12
CA ASN A 26 -7.90 -3.72 18.14
C ASN A 26 -9.28 -3.89 17.50
N GLU A 27 -9.59 -3.11 16.46
CA GLU A 27 -10.83 -3.23 15.71
C GLU A 27 -10.94 -4.60 15.04
N TYR A 28 -9.87 -5.09 14.39
CA TYR A 28 -9.83 -6.42 13.81
C TYR A 28 -10.05 -7.51 14.86
N VAL A 29 -9.37 -7.41 16.01
CA VAL A 29 -9.54 -8.35 17.14
C VAL A 29 -10.98 -8.34 17.67
N SER A 30 -11.65 -7.19 17.71
CA SER A 30 -13.06 -7.11 18.13
C SER A 30 -14.02 -7.74 17.11
N ARG A 31 -13.75 -7.56 15.81
CA ARG A 31 -14.62 -8.03 14.72
C ARG A 31 -14.41 -9.51 14.38
N ILE A 32 -13.25 -10.10 14.71
CA ILE A 32 -12.94 -11.50 14.44
C ILE A 32 -13.62 -12.49 15.41
N VAL A 33 -14.17 -11.99 16.52
CA VAL A 33 -14.90 -12.81 17.49
C VAL A 33 -16.17 -13.35 16.80
N ASN A 34 -16.29 -14.68 16.72
CA ASN A 34 -17.35 -15.43 16.01
C ASN A 34 -17.24 -15.54 14.49
N VAL A 35 -16.06 -15.24 13.91
CA VAL A 35 -15.83 -15.42 12.47
C VAL A 35 -15.24 -16.81 12.20
N ASN A 36 -15.88 -17.60 11.32
CA ASN A 36 -15.36 -18.91 10.93
C ASN A 36 -14.02 -18.76 10.16
N ARG A 37 -13.26 -19.85 9.98
CA ARG A 37 -11.89 -19.79 9.42
C ARG A 37 -11.84 -19.17 8.01
N GLU A 38 -12.84 -19.41 7.18
CA GLU A 38 -12.91 -18.91 5.81
C GLU A 38 -13.33 -17.42 5.76
N SER A 39 -14.17 -16.98 6.69
CA SER A 39 -14.66 -15.60 6.76
C SER A 39 -13.63 -14.59 7.31
N ARG A 40 -12.48 -15.05 7.83
CA ARG A 40 -11.41 -14.14 8.33
C ARG A 40 -10.76 -13.33 7.22
N PHE A 41 -10.55 -13.94 6.05
CA PHE A 41 -9.96 -13.26 4.90
C PHE A 41 -10.93 -12.25 4.30
N LEU A 42 -12.22 -12.59 4.28
CA LEU A 42 -13.26 -11.65 3.86
C LEU A 42 -13.32 -10.43 4.78
N LEU A 43 -13.19 -10.63 6.10
CA LEU A 43 -13.13 -9.54 7.07
C LEU A 43 -11.90 -8.64 6.86
N LEU A 44 -10.72 -9.21 6.62
CA LEU A 44 -9.52 -8.43 6.29
C LEU A 44 -9.74 -7.58 5.03
N HIS A 45 -10.36 -8.16 4.01
CA HIS A 45 -10.64 -7.46 2.76
C HIS A 45 -11.61 -6.28 2.98
N GLN A 46 -12.73 -6.53 3.68
CA GLN A 46 -13.74 -5.53 3.98
C GLN A 46 -13.18 -4.37 4.81
N MET A 47 -12.44 -4.67 5.87
CA MET A 47 -11.85 -3.64 6.72
C MET A 47 -10.83 -2.79 5.96
N LYS A 48 -10.03 -3.40 5.07
CA LYS A 48 -9.13 -2.63 4.22
C LYS A 48 -9.91 -1.68 3.30
N ASP A 49 -10.95 -2.16 2.63
CA ASP A 49 -11.76 -1.32 1.74
C ASP A 49 -12.42 -0.15 2.51
N GLU A 50 -12.91 -0.39 3.74
CA GLU A 50 -13.40 0.66 4.64
C GLU A 50 -12.33 1.73 4.91
N TYR A 51 -11.10 1.34 5.28
CA TYR A 51 -10.04 2.30 5.55
C TYR A 51 -9.58 3.05 4.30
N LEU A 52 -9.48 2.38 3.15
CA LEU A 52 -9.09 3.05 1.90
C LEU A 52 -10.15 4.05 1.43
N GLN A 53 -11.43 3.81 1.72
CA GLN A 53 -12.51 4.75 1.38
C GLN A 53 -12.57 5.98 2.31
N HIS A 54 -12.16 5.84 3.57
CA HIS A 54 -12.39 6.87 4.59
C HIS A 54 -11.12 7.59 5.08
N ASP A 55 -9.98 6.91 5.11
CA ASP A 55 -8.75 7.42 5.73
C ASP A 55 -7.70 7.88 4.71
N GLN A 56 -7.92 7.67 3.41
CA GLN A 56 -6.94 8.02 2.39
C GLN A 56 -6.84 9.55 2.24
N LEU A 57 -5.60 10.07 2.23
CA LEU A 57 -5.34 11.47 1.91
C LEU A 57 -5.81 11.78 0.48
N THR A 58 -6.35 12.98 0.26
CA THR A 58 -6.56 13.48 -1.10
C THR A 58 -5.23 13.69 -1.81
N ASP A 59 -5.20 13.55 -3.14
CA ASP A 59 -3.97 13.75 -3.94
C ASP A 59 -3.30 15.10 -3.64
N GLU A 60 -4.09 16.15 -3.46
CA GLU A 60 -3.60 17.49 -3.12
C GLU A 60 -2.90 17.52 -1.75
N HIS A 61 -3.51 16.95 -0.70
CA HIS A 61 -2.89 16.87 0.62
C HIS A 61 -1.66 15.96 0.61
N PHE A 62 -1.71 14.86 -0.14
CA PHE A 62 -0.57 13.99 -0.33
C PHE A 62 0.61 14.74 -0.94
N MET A 63 0.41 15.49 -2.03
CA MET A 63 1.47 16.29 -2.67
C MET A 63 2.08 17.31 -1.71
N GLN A 64 1.25 18.00 -0.94
CA GLN A 64 1.70 18.97 0.05
C GLN A 64 2.57 18.30 1.12
N LEU A 65 2.09 17.20 1.70
CA LEU A 65 2.83 16.46 2.72
C LEU A 65 4.11 15.84 2.16
N TYR A 66 4.08 15.32 0.92
CA TYR A 66 5.24 14.70 0.28
C TYR A 66 6.39 15.69 0.08
N SER A 67 6.07 16.97 -0.18
CA SER A 67 7.08 18.02 -0.32
C SER A 67 7.85 18.34 0.98
N VAL A 68 7.26 18.01 2.14
CA VAL A 68 7.83 18.29 3.47
C VAL A 68 8.40 17.02 4.10
N ASN A 69 7.64 15.93 4.06
CA ASN A 69 7.97 14.64 4.64
C ASN A 69 7.44 13.49 3.77
N PRO A 70 8.22 13.03 2.78
CA PRO A 70 7.75 12.02 1.83
C PRO A 70 7.48 10.66 2.46
N VAL A 71 8.22 10.28 3.52
CA VAL A 71 8.00 9.01 4.24
C VAL A 71 6.64 9.01 4.92
N GLU A 72 6.31 10.10 5.62
CA GLU A 72 5.01 10.26 6.28
C GLU A 72 3.86 10.36 5.26
N ALA A 73 4.07 11.11 4.18
CA ALA A 73 3.10 11.22 3.10
C ALA A 73 2.75 9.84 2.50
N LEU A 74 3.76 9.05 2.17
CA LEU A 74 3.57 7.69 1.65
C LEU A 74 2.89 6.79 2.69
N THR A 75 3.32 6.87 3.95
CA THR A 75 2.74 6.08 5.05
C THR A 75 1.24 6.33 5.17
N MET A 76 0.82 7.60 5.12
CA MET A 76 -0.58 7.99 5.19
C MET A 76 -1.34 7.68 3.89
N TYR A 77 -0.73 7.87 2.73
CA TYR A 77 -1.40 7.66 1.44
C TYR A 77 -1.62 6.18 1.11
N PHE A 78 -0.70 5.31 1.52
CA PHE A 78 -0.83 3.85 1.37
C PHE A 78 -1.47 3.16 2.57
N LEU A 79 -1.60 3.87 3.70
CA LEU A 79 -2.04 3.31 4.98
C LEU A 79 -1.14 2.16 5.47
N GLN A 80 0.12 2.14 5.06
CA GLN A 80 1.13 1.12 5.36
C GLN A 80 2.30 1.74 6.13
N SER A 81 2.95 1.00 7.02
CA SER A 81 4.18 1.45 7.68
C SER A 81 5.31 1.50 6.65
N ILE A 82 5.66 2.69 6.19
CA ILE A 82 6.77 2.90 5.25
C ILE A 82 7.93 3.49 6.03
N ASP A 83 9.08 2.82 5.98
CA ASP A 83 10.30 3.30 6.58
C ASP A 83 11.17 4.06 5.57
N ILE A 84 12.24 4.67 6.08
CA ILE A 84 13.14 5.47 5.27
C ILE A 84 13.91 4.64 4.23
N ILE A 85 14.12 3.35 4.46
CA ILE A 85 14.84 2.47 3.52
C ILE A 85 13.95 2.20 2.31
N ALA A 86 12.69 1.82 2.53
CA ALA A 86 11.71 1.62 1.46
C ALA A 86 11.47 2.91 0.65
N TYR A 87 11.53 4.08 1.30
CA TYR A 87 11.48 5.35 0.58
C TYR A 87 12.69 5.56 -0.35
N TRP A 88 13.91 5.20 0.09
CA TRP A 88 15.08 5.33 -0.76
C TRP A 88 15.04 4.36 -1.95
N GLU A 89 14.57 3.13 -1.76
CA GLU A 89 14.32 2.18 -2.85
C GLU A 89 13.36 2.77 -3.89
N TRP A 90 12.25 3.36 -3.44
CA TRP A 90 11.32 4.08 -4.30
C TRP A 90 11.98 5.21 -5.09
N ARG A 91 12.82 6.02 -4.44
CA ARG A 91 13.51 7.13 -5.09
C ARG A 91 14.54 6.65 -6.12
N ASP A 92 15.28 5.60 -5.79
CA ASP A 92 16.29 5.02 -6.66
C ASP A 92 15.66 4.35 -7.90
N ALA A 93 14.45 3.81 -7.77
CA ALA A 93 13.61 3.35 -8.89
C ALA A 93 13.05 4.49 -9.78
N GLY A 94 13.44 5.75 -9.54
CA GLY A 94 12.92 6.90 -10.29
C GLY A 94 11.51 7.32 -9.86
N GLY A 95 11.15 7.04 -8.62
CA GLY A 95 9.86 7.34 -8.04
C GLY A 95 9.66 8.80 -7.63
N ASN A 96 8.45 9.31 -7.85
CA ASN A 96 8.00 10.65 -7.45
C ASN A 96 6.52 10.66 -7.05
N ALA A 97 6.04 11.77 -6.49
CA ALA A 97 4.67 11.85 -5.99
C ALA A 97 3.63 11.69 -7.12
N GLU A 98 3.91 12.23 -8.31
CA GLU A 98 3.04 12.15 -9.47
C GLU A 98 2.82 10.71 -9.94
N LYS A 99 3.89 9.89 -9.96
CA LYS A 99 3.81 8.46 -10.27
C LYS A 99 2.96 7.70 -9.26
N ILE A 100 3.13 7.99 -7.96
CA ILE A 100 2.32 7.35 -6.92
C ILE A 100 0.83 7.65 -7.11
N ILE A 101 0.48 8.91 -7.39
CA ILE A 101 -0.89 9.31 -7.68
C ILE A 101 -1.40 8.54 -8.91
N GLN A 102 -0.61 8.53 -10.00
CA GLN A 102 -0.99 7.80 -11.21
C GLN A 102 -1.20 6.31 -10.95
N TYR A 103 -0.29 5.65 -10.24
CA TYR A 103 -0.40 4.23 -9.91
C TYR A 103 -1.62 3.94 -9.03
N LYS A 104 -1.97 4.83 -8.10
CA LYS A 104 -3.19 4.72 -7.29
C LYS A 104 -4.47 4.98 -8.09
N HIS A 105 -4.45 5.83 -9.11
CA HIS A 105 -5.60 5.97 -10.02
C HIS A 105 -5.80 4.72 -10.88
N ASP A 106 -4.71 4.14 -11.39
CA ASP A 106 -4.76 2.90 -12.17
C ASP A 106 -5.20 1.70 -11.32
N GLU A 107 -4.63 1.59 -10.12
CA GLU A 107 -4.89 0.50 -9.18
C GLU A 107 -4.94 1.04 -7.74
N PRO A 108 -6.14 1.41 -7.24
CA PRO A 108 -6.30 2.01 -5.90
C PRO A 108 -5.76 1.13 -4.77
N LEU A 109 -5.82 -0.19 -4.97
CA LEU A 109 -5.38 -1.19 -4.00
C LEU A 109 -3.89 -1.50 -4.07
N MET A 110 -3.13 -0.84 -4.95
CA MET A 110 -1.71 -1.08 -5.10
C MET A 110 -0.99 -0.84 -3.77
N PRO A 111 -0.27 -1.83 -3.22
CA PRO A 111 0.60 -1.66 -2.07
C PRO A 111 1.89 -0.93 -2.47
N PHE A 112 2.58 -0.33 -1.51
CA PHE A 112 3.76 0.47 -1.82
C PHE A 112 4.90 -0.34 -2.46
N ILE A 113 5.06 -1.60 -2.06
CA ILE A 113 6.09 -2.47 -2.66
C ILE A 113 5.86 -2.71 -4.17
N GLN A 114 4.60 -2.86 -4.60
CA GLN A 114 4.29 -3.03 -6.02
C GLN A 114 4.49 -1.72 -6.79
N ALA A 115 4.31 -0.57 -6.13
CA ALA A 115 4.66 0.71 -6.74
C ALA A 115 6.17 0.78 -7.04
N ILE A 116 7.02 0.32 -6.12
CA ILE A 116 8.48 0.24 -6.32
C ILE A 116 8.79 -0.70 -7.50
N GLU A 117 8.30 -1.94 -7.46
CA GLU A 117 8.52 -2.94 -8.52
C GLU A 117 8.10 -2.41 -9.90
N ARG A 118 6.93 -1.76 -9.99
CA ARG A 118 6.45 -1.13 -11.23
C ARG A 118 7.38 -0.01 -11.71
N ALA A 119 7.90 0.83 -10.81
CA ALA A 119 8.82 1.89 -11.20
C ALA A 119 10.18 1.34 -11.66
N GLU A 120 10.67 0.26 -11.06
CA GLU A 120 11.87 -0.44 -11.50
C GLU A 120 11.70 -1.03 -12.90
N ASP A 121 10.57 -1.70 -13.16
CA ASP A 121 10.24 -2.24 -14.47
C ASP A 121 10.16 -1.14 -15.54
N GLU A 122 9.51 0.00 -15.23
CA GLU A 122 9.44 1.16 -16.11
C GLU A 122 10.84 1.76 -16.39
N ALA A 123 11.68 1.87 -15.37
CA ALA A 123 13.05 2.37 -15.51
C ALA A 123 13.90 1.43 -16.38
N MET A 124 13.76 0.12 -16.21
CA MET A 124 14.45 -0.89 -17.01
C MET A 124 13.99 -0.86 -18.47
N ASN A 125 12.68 -0.75 -18.73
CA ASN A 125 12.15 -0.65 -20.09
C ASN A 125 12.67 0.60 -20.82
N MET A 126 12.76 1.74 -20.13
CA MET A 126 13.38 2.95 -20.68
C MET A 126 14.89 2.77 -20.96
N ALA A 127 15.61 2.04 -20.11
CA ALA A 127 17.02 1.76 -20.30
C ALA A 127 17.30 0.75 -21.44
N CYS A 128 16.38 -0.18 -21.69
CA CYS A 128 16.54 -1.24 -22.69
C CYS A 128 16.05 -0.84 -24.09
N GLY A 129 15.26 0.24 -24.22
CA GLY A 129 14.89 0.83 -25.51
C GLY A 129 14.08 -0.08 -26.44
N CYS A 130 13.20 -0.93 -25.89
CA CYS A 130 12.28 -1.78 -26.65
C CYS A 130 10.93 -1.11 -26.89
#